data_AF-A0AAP8D3N4-F1
#
_entry.id   AF-A0AAP8D3N4-F1
#
_cell.length_a   1.000
_cell.length_b   1.000
_cell.length_c   1.000
_cell.angle_alpha   90.00
_cell.angle_beta   90.00
_cell.angle_gamma   90.00
#
_symmetry.space_group_name_H-M   'P 1'
#
loop_
_entity.id
_entity.type
_entity.pdbx_description
1 polymer ?
#
loop_
_entity_poly.entity_id
_entity_poly.type
_entity_poly.pdbx_seq_one_letter_code
_entity_poly.pdbx_strand_id
1 'polypeptide(L)'
;MSRKKLLMIWLLCMLTAPVLLLAMACQAAFGSGTRALSMAVAYDECGNALFGGARGETISARTGNALIQGRRWAKIAAPAIDAIFGAGHCLANATIRQEP
;
A
#
# COMPACT_ATOMS: atom_id res chain seq x y z
N MET A 1 14.45 -12.58 -13.10
CA MET A 1 15.36 -12.57 -11.93
C MET A 1 15.42 -13.98 -11.34
N SER A 2 16.59 -14.49 -10.92
CA SER A 2 16.67 -15.86 -10.40
C SER A 2 16.22 -15.97 -8.93
N ARG A 3 15.81 -17.17 -8.49
CA ARG A 3 15.40 -17.42 -7.09
C ARG A 3 16.48 -17.04 -6.07
N LYS A 4 17.74 -17.33 -6.37
CA LYS A 4 18.89 -16.95 -5.52
C LYS A 4 18.99 -15.43 -5.34
N LYS A 5 18.82 -14.65 -6.42
CA LYS A 5 18.82 -13.19 -6.37
C LYS A 5 17.64 -12.65 -5.56
N LEU A 6 16.46 -13.26 -5.68
CA LEU A 6 15.29 -12.92 -4.86
C LEU A 6 15.53 -13.18 -3.37
N LEU A 7 16.10 -14.33 -3.02
CA LEU A 7 16.44 -14.65 -1.63
C LEU A 7 17.47 -13.67 -1.05
N MET A 8 18.46 -13.24 -1.84
CA MET A 8 19.42 -12.24 -1.43
C MET A 8 18.77 -10.86 -1.18
N ILE A 9 17.84 -10.45 -2.04
CA ILE A 9 17.05 -9.22 -1.83
C ILE A 9 16.19 -9.36 -0.57
N TRP A 10 15.54 -10.50 -0.38
CA TRP A 10 14.75 -10.77 0.81
C TRP A 10 15.58 -10.66 2.09
N LEU A 11 16.80 -11.24 2.11
CA LEU A 11 17.73 -11.09 3.24
C LEU A 11 18.08 -9.62 3.50
N LEU A 12 18.34 -8.85 2.44
CA LEU A 12 18.59 -7.42 2.58
C LEU A 12 17.38 -6.68 3.17
N CYS A 13 16.17 -6.96 2.68
CA CYS A 13 14.94 -6.41 3.23
C CYS A 13 14.74 -6.80 4.70
N MET A 14 15.04 -8.04 5.08
CA MET A 14 14.94 -8.51 6.47
C MET A 14 15.83 -7.68 7.41
N LEU A 15 17.02 -7.29 6.95
CA LEU A 15 17.95 -6.46 7.72
C LEU A 15 17.56 -4.98 7.75
N THR A 16 17.10 -4.44 6.62
CA THR A 16 16.81 -3.00 6.51
C THR A 16 15.42 -2.62 7.00
N ALA A 17 14.42 -3.50 6.91
CA ALA A 17 13.04 -3.19 7.28
C ALA A 17 12.89 -2.74 8.75
N PRO A 18 13.52 -3.38 9.77
CA PRO A 18 13.43 -2.90 11.14
C PRO A 18 13.98 -1.47 11.31
N VAL A 19 15.10 -1.17 10.65
CA VAL A 19 15.72 0.17 10.67
C VAL A 19 14.79 1.21 10.04
N LEU A 20 14.18 0.87 8.90
CA LEU A 20 13.24 1.74 8.20
C LEU A 20 11.94 1.95 8.99
N LEU A 21 11.42 0.91 9.66
CA LEU A 21 10.25 1.03 10.54
C LEU A 21 10.53 1.94 11.74
N LEU A 22 11.70 1.78 12.39
CA LEU A 22 12.13 2.67 13.47
C LEU A 22 12.30 4.11 12.98
N ALA A 23 12.93 4.29 11.82
CA ALA A 23 13.08 5.62 11.22
C ALA A 23 11.72 6.25 10.89
N MET A 24 10.77 5.49 10.36
CA MET A 24 9.41 5.95 10.09
C MET A 24 8.71 6.38 11.38
N ALA A 25 8.82 5.59 12.45
CA ALA A 25 8.26 5.93 13.76
C ALA A 25 8.88 7.23 14.32
N CYS A 26 10.20 7.40 14.21
CA CYS A 26 10.88 8.63 14.60
C CYS A 26 10.43 9.83 13.75
N GLN A 27 10.26 9.66 12.43
CA GLN A 27 9.76 10.73 11.56
C GLN A 27 8.31 11.11 11.89
N ALA A 28 7.46 10.13 12.21
CA ALA A 28 6.07 10.36 12.58
C ALA A 28 5.93 11.07 13.94
N ALA A 29 6.80 10.75 14.90
CA ALA A 29 6.72 11.30 16.26
C ALA A 29 7.42 12.65 16.41
N PHE A 30 8.59 12.82 15.78
CA PHE A 30 9.48 13.96 16.06
C PHE A 30 10.03 14.64 14.79
N GLY A 31 9.71 14.13 13.60
CA GLY A 31 10.32 14.55 12.35
C GLY A 31 9.33 15.08 11.33
N SER A 32 9.61 14.78 10.07
CA SER A 32 8.81 15.25 8.94
C SER A 32 7.64 14.30 8.69
N GLY A 33 6.42 14.83 8.87
CA GLY A 33 5.20 14.10 8.55
C GLY A 33 5.11 13.68 7.08
N THR A 34 5.61 14.50 6.14
CA THR A 34 5.66 14.14 4.72
C THR A 34 6.58 12.95 4.46
N ARG A 35 7.76 12.91 5.09
CA ARG A 35 8.67 11.75 5.00
C ARG A 35 8.05 10.50 5.62
N ALA A 36 7.44 10.62 6.79
CA ALA A 36 6.75 9.50 7.44
C ALA A 36 5.64 8.94 6.54
N LEU A 37 4.83 9.82 5.94
CA LEU A 37 3.77 9.43 5.02
C LEU A 37 4.32 8.76 3.76
N SER A 38 5.38 9.31 3.14
CA SER A 38 6.00 8.67 1.97
C SER A 38 6.53 7.27 2.28
N MET A 39 7.09 7.06 3.48
CA MET A 39 7.53 5.73 3.91
C MET A 39 6.35 4.79 4.12
N ALA A 40 5.27 5.25 4.76
CA ALA A 40 4.06 4.46 4.99
C ALA A 40 3.42 4.03 3.65
N VAL A 41 3.36 4.93 2.66
CA VAL A 41 2.87 4.61 1.31
C VAL A 41 3.75 3.53 0.65
N ALA A 42 5.08 3.63 0.74
CA ALA A 42 5.96 2.60 0.18
C ALA A 42 5.78 1.22 0.85
N TYR A 43 5.50 1.19 2.17
CA TYR A 43 5.15 -0.05 2.86
C TYR A 43 3.79 -0.59 2.42
N ASP A 44 2.79 0.28 2.22
CA ASP A 44 1.48 -0.11 1.70
C ASP A 44 1.59 -0.71 0.28
N GLU A 45 2.36 -0.09 -0.62
CA GLU A 45 2.62 -0.63 -1.97
C GLU A 45 3.30 -2.00 -1.91
N CYS A 46 4.24 -2.20 -0.97
CA CYS A 46 4.86 -3.49 -0.73
C CYS A 46 3.84 -4.53 -0.23
N GLY A 47 2.96 -4.12 0.70
CA GLY A 47 1.84 -4.93 1.18
C GLY A 47 0.85 -5.27 0.07
N ASN A 48 0.52 -4.34 -0.82
CA ASN A 48 -0.35 -4.59 -1.96
C ASN A 48 0.25 -5.63 -2.91
N ALA A 49 1.56 -5.57 -3.14
CA ALA A 49 2.28 -6.54 -3.97
C ALA A 49 2.18 -7.98 -3.43
N LEU A 50 2.09 -8.18 -2.10
CA LEU A 50 1.83 -9.50 -1.50
C LEU A 50 0.51 -10.09 -2.00
N PHE A 51 -0.53 -9.25 -2.11
CA PHE A 51 -1.84 -9.66 -2.59
C PHE A 51 -1.95 -9.70 -4.11
N GLY A 52 -0.84 -9.54 -4.84
CA GLY A 52 -0.79 -9.53 -6.31
C GLY A 52 -1.10 -8.18 -6.96
N GLY A 53 -1.01 -7.08 -6.20
CA GLY A 53 -1.11 -5.72 -6.74
C GLY A 53 0.11 -5.30 -7.56
N ALA A 54 -0.04 -4.26 -8.37
CA ALA A 54 1.05 -3.73 -9.18
C ALA A 54 2.09 -2.98 -8.33
N ARG A 55 3.32 -2.86 -8.84
CA ARG A 55 4.35 -2.01 -8.20
C ARG A 55 3.92 -0.54 -8.28
N GLY A 56 4.02 0.19 -7.17
CA GLY A 56 3.59 1.59 -7.09
C GLY A 56 2.07 1.77 -6.93
N GLU A 57 1.32 0.69 -6.70
CA GLU A 57 -0.12 0.75 -6.44
C GLU A 57 -0.38 0.51 -4.94
N THR A 58 -1.10 1.42 -4.29
CA THR A 58 -1.56 1.29 -2.90
C THR A 58 -2.72 0.30 -2.78
N ILE A 59 -2.95 -0.25 -1.58
CA ILE A 59 -4.09 -1.14 -1.34
C ILE A 59 -5.41 -0.42 -1.59
N SER A 60 -5.50 0.85 -1.18
CA SER A 60 -6.71 1.67 -1.37
C SER A 60 -6.99 1.95 -2.84
N ALA A 61 -5.97 2.28 -3.64
CA ALA A 61 -6.12 2.48 -5.09
C ALA A 61 -6.57 1.21 -5.80
N ARG A 62 -5.95 0.07 -5.48
CA ARG A 62 -6.35 -1.23 -6.03
C ARG A 62 -7.79 -1.58 -5.68
N THR A 63 -8.18 -1.33 -4.43
CA THR A 63 -9.54 -1.59 -3.96
C THR A 63 -10.54 -0.69 -4.67
N GLY A 64 -10.24 0.60 -4.84
CA GLY A 64 -11.04 1.53 -5.63
C GLY A 64 -11.23 1.08 -7.08
N ASN A 65 -10.14 0.72 -7.76
CA ASN A 65 -10.18 0.17 -9.11
C ASN A 65 -11.05 -1.10 -9.19
N ALA A 66 -10.91 -1.98 -8.21
CA ALA A 66 -11.67 -3.22 -8.15
C ALA A 66 -13.17 -3.00 -7.84
N LEU A 67 -13.52 -1.95 -7.08
CA LEU A 67 -14.91 -1.52 -6.89
C LEU A 67 -15.53 -1.06 -8.22
N ILE A 68 -14.82 -0.21 -8.98
CA ILE A 68 -15.26 0.27 -10.29
C ILE A 68 -15.49 -0.90 -11.26
N GLN A 69 -14.62 -1.90 -11.23
CA GLN A 69 -14.75 -3.12 -12.02
C GLN A 69 -15.79 -4.13 -11.49
N GLY A 70 -16.49 -3.82 -10.40
CA GLY A 70 -17.53 -4.70 -9.83
C GLY A 70 -16.99 -5.98 -9.16
N ARG A 71 -15.72 -6.01 -8.74
CA ARG A 71 -15.12 -7.18 -8.08
C ARG A 71 -15.72 -7.38 -6.68
N ARG A 72 -16.20 -8.60 -6.40
CA ARG A 72 -16.89 -8.94 -5.14
C ARG A 72 -16.01 -8.73 -3.90
N TRP A 73 -14.73 -9.10 -3.96
CA TRP A 73 -13.83 -8.96 -2.82
C TRP A 73 -13.64 -7.49 -2.40
N ALA A 74 -13.69 -6.55 -3.36
CA ALA A 74 -13.50 -5.14 -3.10
C ALA A 74 -14.67 -4.55 -2.31
N LYS A 75 -15.89 -5.04 -2.54
CA LYS A 75 -17.09 -4.66 -1.74
C LYS A 75 -16.97 -5.08 -0.28
N ILE A 76 -16.14 -6.07 0.02
CA ILE A 76 -15.87 -6.54 1.40
C ILE A 76 -14.69 -5.77 2.00
N ALA A 77 -13.63 -5.53 1.22
CA ALA A 77 -12.43 -4.84 1.68
C ALA A 77 -12.63 -3.34 1.88
N ALA A 78 -13.35 -2.67 0.97
CA ALA A 78 -13.50 -1.21 0.98
C ALA A 78 -14.13 -0.66 2.26
N PRO A 79 -15.21 -1.23 2.83
CA PRO A 79 -15.77 -0.74 4.09
C PRO A 79 -14.76 -0.75 5.25
N ALA A 80 -13.87 -1.73 5.32
CA ALA A 80 -12.86 -1.82 6.37
C ALA A 80 -11.79 -0.73 6.21
N ILE A 81 -11.38 -0.44 4.98
CA ILE A 81 -10.39 0.60 4.68
C ILE A 81 -11.00 1.99 4.87
N ASP A 82 -12.18 2.23 4.30
CA ASP A 82 -12.90 3.50 4.40
C ASP A 82 -13.32 3.82 5.85
N ALA A 83 -13.53 2.81 6.71
CA ALA A 83 -13.78 3.05 8.14
C ALA A 83 -12.58 3.68 8.85
N ILE A 84 -11.35 3.41 8.40
CA ILE A 84 -10.12 3.94 9.00
C ILE A 84 -9.75 5.29 8.37
N PHE A 85 -9.92 5.43 7.05
CA PHE A 85 -9.40 6.58 6.28
C PHE A 85 -10.48 7.55 5.77
N GLY A 86 -11.76 7.28 6.04
CA GLY A 86 -12.90 8.10 5.64
C GLY A 86 -13.76 7.46 4.54
N ALA A 87 -15.05 7.75 4.56
CA ALA A 87 -16.01 7.22 3.59
C ALA A 87 -15.61 7.62 2.15
N GLY A 88 -15.55 6.64 1.23
CA GLY A 88 -15.18 6.87 -0.16
C GLY A 88 -13.67 6.98 -0.41
N HIS A 89 -12.83 6.74 0.60
CA HIS A 89 -11.37 6.83 0.48
C HIS A 89 -10.81 5.93 -0.63
N CYS A 90 -11.28 4.68 -0.74
CA CYS A 90 -10.85 3.78 -1.81
C CYS A 90 -11.20 4.32 -3.21
N LEU A 91 -12.42 4.83 -3.40
CA LEU A 91 -12.85 5.38 -4.69
C LEU A 91 -12.10 6.66 -5.06
N ALA A 92 -11.81 7.51 -4.09
CA ALA A 92 -11.01 8.72 -4.30
C ALA A 92 -9.58 8.44 -4.77
N ASN A 93 -9.04 7.27 -4.40
CA ASN A 93 -7.71 6.81 -4.82
C ASN A 93 -7.73 5.90 -6.05
N ALA A 94 -8.89 5.64 -6.66
CA ALA A 94 -8.97 4.86 -7.89
C ALA A 94 -8.23 5.58 -9.03
N THR A 95 -7.45 4.82 -9.79
CA THR A 95 -6.66 5.33 -10.93
C THR A 95 -7.34 5.10 -12.28
N ILE A 96 -8.36 4.23 -12.32
CA ILE A 96 -9.22 4.06 -13.50
C ILE A 96 -10.47 4.93 -13.36
N ARG A 97 -10.94 5.51 -14.47
CA ARG A 97 -12.18 6.28 -14.50
C ARG A 97 -13.37 5.35 -14.73
N GLN A 98 -14.50 5.67 -14.12
CA GLN A 98 -15.79 5.12 -14.55
C GLN A 98 -16.11 5.73 -15.91
N GLU A 99 -16.16 4.92 -16.97
CA GLU A 99 -16.78 5.36 -18.22
C GLU A 99 -18.30 5.46 -17.98
N PRO A 100 -18.94 6.54 -18.46
CA PRO A 100 -20.37 6.79 -18.24
C PRO A 100 -21.29 5.77 -18.91
#